data_AF-A0A8H5P7Q1-F1
#
_entry.id   AF-A0A8H5P7Q1-F1
#
_cell.length_a   1.000
_cell.length_b   1.000
_cell.length_c   1.000
_cell.angle_alpha   90.00
_cell.angle_beta   90.00
_cell.angle_gamma   90.00
#
_symmetry.space_group_name_H-M   'P 1'
#
loop_
_entity.id
_entity.type
_entity.pdbx_description
1 polymer ?
#
loop_
_entity_poly.entity_id
_entity_poly.type
_entity_poly.pdbx_seq_one_letter_code
_entity_poly.pdbx_strand_id
1 'polypeptide(L)'
;MEGQSLVHSHGTAVPSEVVTEMLRTPWSDVYRISPDGQKYISPQCLIGTPVQKITEDSDYWMPRWQSLESYLAQEDSEEKRKRDSKEQLRLDPHNKDFAKKHKLHMDNVSKQRKIREIFGHDSPYHPNQLVSKHHLPTDGLCEQEVMYKLACKVSDLRVLHDKGELTMDPWDFLRWRIAKKIQSMFTMSAQSGRDIIKRIIFSICEDSSSKSASKHYEDPKLRAAIIRSAGYQGRLASFRKAGDRNRVTKIKTNTNTNTAGIGRITQRRSKLDPVPSALSRESVLSRSDKRQKRLSQPSTYGGVNAYRAQQQQRDNSKL
;
A
#
# COMPACT_ATOMS: atom_id res chain seq x y z
N MET A 1 31.65 -26.22 -19.01
CA MET A 1 30.60 -25.85 -19.98
C MET A 1 29.50 -25.11 -19.24
N GLU A 2 29.00 -24.07 -19.86
CA GLU A 2 28.45 -22.84 -19.27
C GLU A 2 27.14 -23.01 -18.50
N GLY A 3 27.12 -22.53 -17.25
CA GLY A 3 25.90 -22.19 -16.53
C GLY A 3 25.51 -20.76 -16.87
N GLN A 4 24.49 -20.58 -17.71
CA GLN A 4 23.98 -19.26 -18.04
C GLN A 4 23.13 -18.71 -16.89
N SER A 5 23.78 -17.84 -16.12
CA SER A 5 23.21 -16.80 -15.28
C SER A 5 22.10 -16.05 -16.02
N LEU A 6 20.88 -16.08 -15.48
CA LEU A 6 19.77 -15.28 -16.01
C LEU A 6 19.93 -13.83 -15.52
N VAL A 7 20.45 -13.01 -16.41
CA VAL A 7 20.75 -11.59 -16.21
C VAL A 7 19.47 -10.78 -15.93
N HIS A 8 19.62 -9.95 -14.90
CA HIS A 8 18.63 -9.05 -14.31
C HIS A 8 18.44 -7.77 -15.14
N SER A 9 17.25 -7.17 -15.05
CA SER A 9 16.95 -5.79 -15.45
C SER A 9 15.79 -5.28 -14.57
N HIS A 10 15.76 -4.10 -13.97
CA HIS A 10 16.70 -3.00 -13.74
C HIS A 10 16.13 -2.19 -12.56
N GLY A 11 17.00 -1.79 -11.63
CA GLY A 11 16.68 -1.18 -10.34
C GLY A 11 17.30 -2.05 -9.26
N THR A 12 18.44 -1.64 -8.72
CA THR A 12 19.35 -2.41 -7.84
C THR A 12 18.54 -3.24 -6.84
N ALA A 13 18.37 -4.53 -7.14
CA ALA A 13 17.61 -5.42 -6.27
C ALA A 13 18.44 -5.57 -4.99
N VAL A 14 17.90 -5.08 -3.88
CA VAL A 14 18.55 -5.24 -2.57
C VAL A 14 18.61 -6.74 -2.29
N PRO A 15 19.79 -7.34 -2.05
CA PRO A 15 19.91 -8.76 -1.74
C PRO A 15 19.05 -9.14 -0.53
N SER A 16 18.48 -10.34 -0.55
CA SER A 16 17.58 -10.80 0.51
C SER A 16 18.26 -10.82 1.88
N GLU A 17 19.55 -11.14 1.88
CA GLU A 17 20.43 -11.22 3.04
C GLU A 17 20.57 -9.85 3.71
N VAL A 18 20.76 -8.79 2.91
CA VAL A 18 20.87 -7.39 3.39
C VAL A 18 19.56 -6.92 4.03
N VAL A 19 18.41 -7.34 3.50
CA VAL A 19 17.11 -7.04 4.09
C VAL A 19 16.93 -7.81 5.40
N THR A 20 17.29 -9.08 5.43
CA THR A 20 17.19 -9.92 6.64
C THR A 20 18.09 -9.40 7.76
N GLU A 21 19.33 -9.01 7.46
CA GLU A 21 20.24 -8.39 8.42
C GLU A 21 19.66 -7.10 9.01
N MET A 22 19.10 -6.23 8.15
CA MET A 22 18.43 -5.01 8.60
C MET A 22 17.23 -5.31 9.51
N LEU A 23 16.39 -6.27 9.16
CA LEU A 23 15.20 -6.62 9.96
C LEU A 23 15.57 -7.22 11.33
N ARG A 24 16.73 -7.90 11.40
CA ARG A 24 17.28 -8.48 12.63
C ARG A 24 18.06 -7.51 13.51
N THR A 25 18.21 -6.25 13.09
CA THR A 25 18.90 -5.26 13.92
C THR A 25 18.13 -5.10 15.24
N PRO A 26 18.77 -5.31 16.41
CA PRO A 26 18.09 -5.19 17.69
C PRO A 26 17.90 -3.73 18.09
N TRP A 27 16.93 -3.48 18.96
CA TRP A 27 16.61 -2.14 19.43
C TRP A 27 17.79 -1.43 20.11
N SER A 28 18.56 -2.18 20.91
CA SER A 28 19.72 -1.68 21.68
C SER A 28 20.87 -1.15 20.82
N ASP A 29 20.96 -1.58 19.56
CA ASP A 29 22.02 -1.15 18.65
C ASP A 29 21.71 0.22 18.03
N VAL A 30 20.45 0.64 18.10
CA VAL A 30 19.95 1.88 17.49
C VAL A 30 19.63 2.93 18.53
N TYR A 31 18.92 2.51 19.58
CA TYR A 31 18.29 3.41 20.54
C TYR A 31 19.05 3.43 21.85
N ARG A 32 19.13 4.63 22.42
CA ARG A 32 19.49 4.83 23.83
C ARG A 32 18.47 5.76 24.45
N ILE A 33 18.12 5.46 25.69
CA ILE A 33 17.21 6.26 26.51
C ILE A 33 17.99 6.90 27.66
N SER A 34 17.45 7.99 28.20
CA SER A 34 17.97 8.65 29.39
C SER A 34 17.97 7.69 30.59
N PRO A 35 18.83 7.92 31.61
CA PRO A 35 18.90 7.05 32.79
C PRO A 35 17.58 6.91 33.56
N ASP A 36 16.72 7.93 33.50
CA ASP A 36 15.36 7.92 34.08
C ASP A 36 14.33 7.13 33.23
N GLY A 37 14.74 6.64 32.06
CA GLY A 37 13.91 5.89 31.11
C GLY A 37 12.87 6.72 30.36
N GLN A 38 12.84 8.05 30.54
CA GLN A 38 11.72 8.88 30.07
C GLN A 38 11.87 9.35 28.62
N LYS A 39 13.09 9.57 28.15
CA LYS A 39 13.36 10.22 26.86
C LYS A 39 14.41 9.48 26.04
N TYR A 40 14.32 9.58 24.73
CA TYR A 40 15.38 9.14 23.84
C TYR A 40 16.57 10.11 23.91
N ILE A 41 17.78 9.56 23.91
CA ILE A 41 19.05 10.29 23.78
C ILE A 41 19.82 9.88 22.51
N SER A 42 19.37 8.83 21.81
CA SER A 42 19.85 8.42 20.50
C SER A 42 18.73 7.70 19.75
N PRO A 43 18.61 7.88 18.40
CA PRO A 43 19.45 8.71 17.52
C PRO A 43 19.21 10.22 17.63
N GLN A 44 20.10 11.04 17.05
CA GLN A 44 20.07 12.52 17.13
C GLN A 44 18.68 13.12 16.83
N CYS A 45 17.98 12.60 15.81
CA CYS A 45 16.66 13.09 15.41
C CYS A 45 15.53 12.75 16.39
N LEU A 46 15.81 11.99 17.45
CA LEU A 46 14.86 11.61 18.51
C LEU A 46 15.24 12.14 19.88
N ILE A 47 16.35 12.87 20.01
CA ILE A 47 16.79 13.41 21.30
C ILE A 47 15.66 14.24 21.93
N GLY A 48 15.34 13.91 23.18
CA GLY A 48 14.30 14.57 23.97
C GLY A 48 12.87 14.11 23.68
N THR A 49 12.65 13.25 22.68
CA THR A 49 11.33 12.64 22.44
C THR A 49 10.98 11.70 23.60
N PRO A 50 9.76 11.78 24.17
CA PRO A 50 9.32 10.86 25.21
C PRO A 50 9.23 9.41 24.72
N VAL A 51 9.52 8.47 25.61
CA VAL A 51 9.34 7.03 25.35
C VAL A 51 7.87 6.63 25.48
N GLN A 52 7.19 7.12 26.52
CA GLN A 52 5.75 6.89 26.71
C GLN A 52 4.91 7.71 25.75
N LYS A 53 3.73 7.21 25.39
CA LYS A 53 2.77 7.91 24.53
C LYS A 53 2.45 9.29 25.11
N ILE A 54 2.58 10.33 24.29
CA ILE A 54 2.22 11.69 24.73
C ILE A 54 0.70 11.89 24.66
N THR A 55 0.20 12.71 25.58
CA THR A 55 -1.14 13.31 25.58
C THR A 55 -1.03 14.82 25.44
N GLU A 56 -2.16 15.51 25.30
CA GLU A 56 -2.19 16.98 25.20
C GLU A 56 -1.75 17.68 26.50
N ASP A 57 -1.84 16.99 27.64
CA ASP A 57 -1.39 17.48 28.95
C ASP A 57 0.11 17.27 29.18
N SER A 58 0.82 16.60 28.25
CA SER A 58 2.25 16.36 28.38
C SER A 58 3.06 17.65 28.23
N ASP A 59 4.15 17.81 29.00
CA ASP A 59 5.15 18.86 28.76
C ASP A 59 5.76 18.81 27.34
N TYR A 60 5.73 17.63 26.73
CA TYR A 60 6.16 17.45 25.35
C TYR A 60 5.06 17.79 24.33
N TRP A 61 3.84 18.11 24.74
CA TRP A 61 2.85 18.63 23.81
C TRP A 61 3.24 20.02 23.30
N MET A 62 2.67 20.42 22.15
CA MET A 62 2.76 21.78 21.63
C MET A 62 1.33 22.22 21.29
N PRO A 63 0.80 23.32 21.86
CA PRO A 63 -0.60 23.72 21.64
C PRO A 63 -1.00 23.96 20.19
N ARG A 64 -0.04 24.21 19.29
CA ARG A 64 -0.30 24.39 17.85
C ARG A 64 -0.45 23.08 17.09
N TRP A 65 -0.12 21.94 17.69
CA TRP A 65 -0.27 20.65 17.03
C TRP A 65 -1.73 20.25 16.91
N GLN A 66 -2.07 19.66 15.76
CA GLN A 66 -3.38 19.05 15.56
C GLN A 66 -3.58 17.90 16.56
N SER A 67 -4.75 17.85 17.17
CA SER A 67 -5.13 16.85 18.16
C SER A 67 -5.44 15.49 17.51
N LEU A 68 -4.79 14.43 18.01
CA LEU A 68 -5.08 13.06 17.59
C LEU A 68 -6.47 12.63 18.08
N GLU A 69 -6.81 12.92 19.34
CA GLU A 69 -8.10 12.56 19.92
C GLU A 69 -9.25 13.28 19.21
N SER A 70 -9.10 14.57 18.91
CA SER A 70 -10.09 15.33 18.14
C SER A 70 -10.28 14.79 16.73
N TYR A 71 -9.22 14.24 16.10
CA TYR A 71 -9.34 13.57 14.80
C TYR A 71 -10.08 12.24 14.93
N LEU A 72 -9.73 11.41 15.92
CA LEU A 72 -10.35 10.10 16.14
C LEU A 72 -11.84 10.23 16.50
N ALA A 73 -12.22 11.25 17.25
CA ALA A 73 -13.62 11.55 17.61
C ALA A 73 -14.52 11.86 16.38
N GLN A 74 -13.94 12.16 15.22
CA GLN A 74 -14.71 12.47 14.00
C GLN A 74 -15.21 11.22 13.26
N GLU A 75 -14.87 10.01 13.70
CA GLU A 75 -15.21 8.77 12.98
C GLU A 75 -16.71 8.57 12.76
N ASP A 76 -17.54 8.78 13.80
CA ASP A 76 -18.99 8.63 13.68
C ASP A 76 -19.60 9.65 12.73
N SER A 77 -19.04 10.86 12.71
CA SER A 77 -19.47 11.93 11.81
C SER A 77 -19.17 11.58 10.34
N GLU A 78 -18.03 10.94 10.07
CA GLU A 78 -17.63 10.54 8.72
C GLU A 78 -18.40 9.28 8.26
N GLU A 79 -18.70 8.33 9.16
CA GLU A 79 -19.62 7.22 8.89
C GLU A 79 -21.03 7.72 8.56
N LYS A 80 -21.51 8.78 9.23
CA LYS A 80 -22.77 9.43 8.86
C LYS A 80 -22.71 10.03 7.45
N ARG A 81 -21.66 10.80 7.13
CA ARG A 81 -21.47 11.36 5.78
C ARG A 81 -21.38 10.30 4.69
N LYS A 82 -20.76 9.15 4.97
CA LYS A 82 -20.73 7.98 4.07
C LYS A 82 -22.13 7.40 3.84
N ARG A 83 -22.97 7.29 4.89
CA ARG A 83 -24.37 6.85 4.76
C ARG A 83 -25.20 7.85 3.95
N ASP A 84 -25.11 9.13 4.28
CA ASP A 84 -25.87 10.18 3.60
C ASP A 84 -25.49 10.29 2.13
N SER A 85 -24.20 10.25 1.80
CA SER A 85 -23.73 10.24 0.41
C SER A 85 -24.13 8.99 -0.37
N LYS A 86 -24.25 7.83 0.30
CA LYS A 86 -24.78 6.61 -0.32
C LYS A 86 -26.24 6.76 -0.70
N GLU A 87 -27.03 7.38 0.17
CA GLU A 87 -28.45 7.64 -0.08
C GLU A 87 -28.62 8.63 -1.23
N GLN A 88 -27.83 9.70 -1.27
CA GLN A 88 -27.82 10.65 -2.40
C GLN A 88 -27.50 9.95 -3.74
N LEU A 89 -26.51 9.05 -3.75
CA LEU A 89 -26.17 8.27 -4.94
C LEU A 89 -27.25 7.24 -5.31
N ARG A 90 -28.03 6.75 -4.33
CA ARG A 90 -29.16 5.83 -4.58
C ARG A 90 -30.32 6.54 -5.27
N LEU A 91 -30.57 7.79 -4.89
CA LEU A 91 -31.62 8.63 -5.48
C LEU A 91 -31.28 9.08 -6.91
N ASP A 92 -30.01 9.38 -7.18
CA ASP A 92 -29.52 9.71 -8.52
C ASP A 92 -28.21 8.96 -8.85
N PRO A 93 -28.30 7.74 -9.41
CA PRO A 93 -27.15 6.90 -9.71
C PRO A 93 -26.26 7.40 -10.86
N HIS A 94 -26.78 8.29 -11.71
CA HIS A 94 -26.04 8.79 -12.88
C HIS A 94 -25.24 10.06 -12.57
N ASN A 95 -25.47 10.66 -11.40
CA ASN A 95 -24.73 11.83 -10.94
C ASN A 95 -23.30 11.48 -10.53
N LYS A 96 -22.34 11.93 -11.37
CA LYS A 96 -20.91 11.68 -11.15
C LYS A 96 -20.39 12.34 -9.87
N ASP A 97 -20.97 13.45 -9.42
CA ASP A 97 -20.49 14.16 -8.24
C ASP A 97 -20.95 13.47 -6.95
N PHE A 98 -22.16 12.91 -6.93
CA PHE A 98 -22.58 12.01 -5.84
C PHE A 98 -21.71 10.76 -5.78
N ALA A 99 -21.34 10.18 -6.93
CA ALA A 99 -20.43 9.04 -6.97
C ALA A 99 -19.03 9.38 -6.40
N LYS A 100 -18.47 10.54 -6.77
CA LYS A 100 -17.18 11.02 -6.23
C LYS A 100 -17.27 11.29 -4.73
N LYS A 101 -18.32 11.96 -4.27
CA LYS A 101 -18.54 12.27 -2.85
C LYS A 101 -18.70 11.01 -2.01
N HIS A 102 -19.48 10.04 -2.49
CA HIS A 102 -19.61 8.75 -1.81
C HIS A 102 -18.28 8.01 -1.74
N LYS A 103 -17.51 7.99 -2.83
CA LYS A 103 -16.16 7.40 -2.83
C LYS A 103 -15.23 8.10 -1.84
N LEU A 104 -15.22 9.43 -1.79
CA LEU A 104 -14.40 10.20 -0.85
C LEU A 104 -14.69 9.79 0.61
N HIS A 105 -15.96 9.76 1.02
CA HIS A 105 -16.33 9.38 2.38
C HIS A 105 -16.05 7.90 2.67
N MET A 106 -16.24 7.02 1.68
CA MET A 106 -15.88 5.60 1.80
C MET A 106 -14.36 5.43 2.02
N ASP A 107 -13.54 6.16 1.27
CA ASP A 107 -12.08 6.16 1.40
C ASP A 107 -11.66 6.74 2.77
N ASN A 108 -12.26 7.85 3.20
CA ASN A 108 -11.99 8.48 4.50
C ASN A 108 -12.30 7.56 5.68
N VAL A 109 -13.47 6.90 5.69
CA VAL A 109 -13.81 5.93 6.73
C VAL A 109 -12.79 4.78 6.77
N SER A 110 -12.35 4.31 5.61
CA SER A 110 -11.31 3.26 5.53
C SER A 110 -9.97 3.73 6.11
N LYS A 111 -9.59 5.00 5.85
CA LYS A 111 -8.39 5.62 6.42
C LYS A 111 -8.51 5.81 7.93
N GLN A 112 -9.62 6.35 8.43
CA GLN A 112 -9.86 6.55 9.86
C GLN A 112 -9.75 5.24 10.63
N ARG A 113 -10.37 4.16 10.15
CA ARG A 113 -10.27 2.84 10.78
C ARG A 113 -8.82 2.36 10.87
N LYS A 114 -8.04 2.49 9.79
CA LYS A 114 -6.62 2.11 9.77
C LYS A 114 -5.76 3.01 10.68
N ILE A 115 -6.07 4.30 10.76
CA ILE A 115 -5.39 5.23 11.67
C ILE A 115 -5.69 4.85 13.12
N ARG A 116 -6.96 4.60 13.47
CA ARG A 116 -7.36 4.15 14.82
C ARG A 116 -6.70 2.83 15.23
N GLU A 117 -6.58 1.87 14.30
CA GLU A 117 -5.89 0.59 14.56
C GLU A 117 -4.41 0.77 14.96
N ILE A 118 -3.78 1.85 14.50
CA ILE A 118 -2.34 2.09 14.71
C ILE A 118 -2.08 3.14 15.79
N PHE A 119 -2.92 4.16 15.92
CA PHE A 119 -2.72 5.32 16.80
C PHE A 119 -3.87 5.52 17.80
N GLY A 120 -4.86 4.64 17.82
CA GLY A 120 -5.99 4.71 18.76
C GLY A 120 -5.56 4.67 20.22
N HIS A 121 -6.54 4.82 21.11
CA HIS A 121 -6.32 4.90 22.57
C HIS A 121 -5.39 3.79 23.09
N ASP A 122 -5.64 2.54 22.72
CA ASP A 122 -4.91 1.36 23.23
C ASP A 122 -3.54 1.15 22.58
N SER A 123 -3.19 1.96 21.57
CA SER A 123 -1.87 1.92 20.95
C SER A 123 -0.87 2.76 21.74
N PRO A 124 0.38 2.31 21.92
CA PRO A 124 1.44 3.11 22.54
C PRO A 124 1.98 4.20 21.60
N TYR A 125 1.52 4.28 20.36
CA TYR A 125 2.08 5.18 19.37
C TYR A 125 1.33 6.51 19.30
N HIS A 126 2.07 7.61 19.18
CA HIS A 126 1.55 8.92 18.80
C HIS A 126 2.31 9.44 17.56
N PRO A 127 1.63 9.99 16.52
CA PRO A 127 2.30 10.49 15.32
C PRO A 127 3.40 11.54 15.60
N ASN A 128 3.14 12.47 16.53
CA ASN A 128 4.11 13.49 16.97
C ASN A 128 5.28 12.95 17.83
N GLN A 129 5.45 11.64 17.94
CA GLN A 129 6.64 11.00 18.54
C GLN A 129 7.52 10.29 17.51
N LEU A 130 7.21 10.45 16.22
CA LEU A 130 8.00 9.88 15.14
C LEU A 130 9.46 10.40 15.14
N VAL A 131 9.63 11.68 15.44
CA VAL A 131 10.92 12.41 15.54
C VAL A 131 10.80 13.48 16.64
N SER A 132 11.92 14.10 17.01
CA SER A 132 11.93 15.17 18.02
C SER A 132 11.18 16.42 17.56
N LYS A 133 10.69 17.22 18.52
CA LYS A 133 10.01 18.52 18.33
C LYS A 133 10.73 19.43 17.35
N HIS A 134 12.06 19.36 17.33
CA HIS A 134 12.89 20.17 16.45
C HIS A 134 12.64 19.86 14.97
N HIS A 135 12.28 18.62 14.61
CA HIS A 135 12.05 18.16 13.24
C HIS A 135 10.56 18.08 12.86
N LEU A 136 9.64 18.31 13.79
CA LEU A 136 8.19 18.29 13.52
C LEU A 136 7.70 19.63 13.00
N PRO A 137 6.79 19.65 12.01
CA PRO A 137 6.19 20.88 11.49
C PRO A 137 5.37 21.57 12.57
N THR A 138 5.03 22.85 12.34
CA THR A 138 4.29 23.69 13.30
C THR A 138 2.99 23.06 13.78
N ASP A 139 2.27 22.39 12.88
CA ASP A 139 0.96 21.79 13.15
C ASP A 139 1.06 20.30 13.55
N GLY A 140 2.27 19.75 13.61
CA GLY A 140 2.50 18.33 13.88
C GLY A 140 2.15 17.41 12.70
N LEU A 141 1.98 16.13 13.01
CA LEU A 141 1.78 15.03 12.07
C LEU A 141 0.39 14.39 12.17
N CYS A 142 -0.50 14.93 13.01
CA CYS A 142 -1.88 14.44 13.18
C CYS A 142 -2.83 14.85 12.05
N GLU A 143 -2.32 14.82 10.81
CA GLU A 143 -3.09 15.07 9.59
C GLU A 143 -3.49 13.74 8.95
N GLN A 144 -4.73 13.61 8.44
CA GLN A 144 -5.28 12.36 7.92
C GLN A 144 -4.33 11.61 6.97
N GLU A 145 -3.85 12.26 5.91
CA GLU A 145 -3.03 11.58 4.90
C GLU A 145 -1.67 11.16 5.44
N VAL A 146 -1.07 11.97 6.32
CA VAL A 146 0.20 11.68 6.98
C VAL A 146 0.05 10.47 7.90
N MET A 147 -0.95 10.50 8.78
CA MET A 147 -1.25 9.40 9.70
C MET A 147 -1.58 8.12 8.94
N TYR A 148 -2.40 8.19 7.89
CA TYR A 148 -2.72 7.02 7.07
C TYR A 148 -1.48 6.41 6.42
N LYS A 149 -0.59 7.24 5.86
CA LYS A 149 0.67 6.76 5.24
C LYS A 149 1.61 6.10 6.24
N LEU A 150 1.66 6.60 7.47
CA LEU A 150 2.39 5.97 8.58
C LEU A 150 1.73 4.65 8.98
N ALA A 151 0.41 4.68 9.19
CA ALA A 151 -0.39 3.53 9.60
C ALA A 151 -0.25 2.35 8.64
N CYS A 152 -0.28 2.60 7.31
CA CYS A 152 -0.03 1.55 6.32
C CYS A 152 1.37 0.92 6.46
N LYS A 153 2.42 1.72 6.68
CA LYS A 153 3.79 1.22 6.81
C LYS A 153 3.95 0.40 8.10
N VAL A 154 3.43 0.89 9.22
CA VAL A 154 3.45 0.17 10.50
C VAL A 154 2.66 -1.14 10.38
N SER A 155 1.49 -1.12 9.75
CA SER A 155 0.67 -2.32 9.51
C SER A 155 1.42 -3.36 8.68
N ASP A 156 2.20 -2.94 7.67
CA ASP A 156 3.04 -3.85 6.89
C ASP A 156 4.23 -4.41 7.68
N LEU A 157 4.85 -3.59 8.53
CA LEU A 157 5.94 -4.01 9.40
C LEU A 157 5.46 -4.94 10.52
N ARG A 158 4.24 -4.76 11.04
CA ARG A 158 3.60 -5.68 12.01
C ARG A 158 3.57 -7.11 11.47
N VAL A 159 3.24 -7.31 10.19
CA VAL A 159 3.25 -8.65 9.58
C VAL A 159 4.64 -9.30 9.63
N LEU A 160 5.72 -8.54 9.46
CA LEU A 160 7.09 -9.09 9.57
C LEU A 160 7.45 -9.39 11.03
N HIS A 161 6.99 -8.56 11.96
CA HIS A 161 7.19 -8.74 13.39
C HIS A 161 6.45 -9.99 13.90
N ASP A 162 5.19 -10.17 13.52
CA ASP A 162 4.36 -11.33 13.88
C ASP A 162 4.91 -12.65 13.30
N LYS A 163 5.69 -12.56 12.21
CA LYS A 163 6.42 -13.69 11.62
C LYS A 163 7.79 -13.93 12.27
N GLY A 164 8.21 -13.11 13.23
CA GLY A 164 9.50 -13.21 13.90
C GLY A 164 10.69 -12.80 13.04
N GLU A 165 10.45 -12.10 11.92
CA GLU A 165 11.55 -11.61 11.05
C GLU A 165 12.03 -10.22 11.45
N LEU A 166 11.12 -9.35 11.88
CA LEU A 166 11.45 -8.03 12.37
C LEU A 166 11.63 -8.10 13.89
N THR A 167 12.85 -7.83 14.38
CA THR A 167 13.19 -7.92 15.81
C THR A 167 12.71 -6.73 16.62
N MET A 168 12.74 -5.52 16.04
CA MET A 168 12.26 -4.30 16.70
C MET A 168 10.74 -4.17 16.64
N ASP A 169 10.18 -3.40 17.57
CA ASP A 169 8.81 -2.90 17.40
C ASP A 169 8.63 -2.22 16.02
N PRO A 170 7.50 -2.45 15.32
CA PRO A 170 7.26 -1.88 13.99
C PRO A 170 7.36 -0.35 13.90
N TRP A 171 6.94 0.37 14.94
CA TRP A 171 7.06 1.83 15.01
C TRP A 171 8.51 2.24 15.21
N ASP A 172 9.23 1.57 16.11
CA ASP A 172 10.67 1.81 16.32
C ASP A 172 11.49 1.52 15.07
N PHE A 173 11.18 0.45 14.35
CA PHE A 173 11.85 0.18 13.10
C PHE A 173 11.60 1.30 12.07
N LEU A 174 10.35 1.76 11.92
CA LEU A 174 10.03 2.85 11.01
C LEU A 174 10.75 4.15 11.41
N ARG A 175 10.75 4.48 12.71
CA ARG A 175 11.48 5.63 13.26
C ARG A 175 12.96 5.57 12.92
N TRP A 176 13.59 4.39 13.03
CA TRP A 176 14.99 4.21 12.69
C TRP A 176 15.29 4.47 11.21
N ARG A 177 14.43 3.96 10.32
CA ARG A 177 14.58 4.19 8.87
C ARG A 177 14.44 5.67 8.52
N ILE A 178 13.47 6.35 9.13
CA ILE A 178 13.28 7.79 8.96
C ILE A 178 14.46 8.57 9.55
N ALA A 179 14.98 8.18 10.71
CA ALA A 179 16.16 8.78 11.33
C ALA A 179 17.37 8.75 10.40
N LYS A 180 17.66 7.58 9.80
CA LYS A 180 18.75 7.43 8.82
C LYS A 180 18.52 8.30 7.60
N LYS A 181 17.28 8.42 7.13
CA LYS A 181 16.97 9.28 5.98
C LYS A 181 17.20 10.75 6.32
N ILE A 182 16.70 11.23 7.46
CA ILE A 182 16.92 12.61 7.92
C ILE A 182 18.42 12.90 8.05
N GLN A 183 19.17 12.00 8.68
CA GLN A 183 20.62 12.14 8.84
C GLN A 183 21.34 12.22 7.49
N SER A 184 20.92 11.44 6.49
CA SER A 184 21.50 11.51 5.14
C SER A 184 21.24 12.83 4.40
N MET A 185 20.19 13.56 4.80
CA MET A 185 19.83 14.85 4.19
C MET A 185 20.50 16.03 4.89
N PHE A 186 21.03 15.84 6.11
CA PHE A 186 21.64 16.90 6.86
C PHE A 186 23.16 16.90 6.75
N THR A 187 23.70 18.02 6.31
CA THR A 187 25.14 18.27 6.26
C THR A 187 25.67 18.85 7.57
N MET A 188 24.79 19.47 8.38
CA MET A 188 25.13 20.10 9.65
C MET A 188 24.12 19.75 10.74
N SER A 189 24.57 19.68 12.00
CA SER A 189 23.78 19.29 13.17
C SER A 189 22.63 20.25 13.50
N ALA A 190 22.71 21.51 13.07
CA ALA A 190 21.69 22.54 13.33
C ALA A 190 20.49 22.50 12.37
N GLN A 191 20.51 21.66 11.33
CA GLN A 191 19.42 21.61 10.36
C GLN A 191 18.15 20.99 10.95
N SER A 192 17.02 21.64 10.71
CA SER A 192 15.71 21.18 11.13
C SER A 192 15.06 20.30 10.06
N GLY A 193 14.28 19.32 10.50
CA GLY A 193 13.52 18.41 9.64
C GLY A 193 12.11 18.89 9.32
N ARG A 194 11.72 20.07 9.85
CA ARG A 194 10.38 20.63 9.80
C ARG A 194 9.77 20.59 8.41
N ASP A 195 10.52 21.04 7.41
CA ASP A 195 10.02 21.21 6.03
C ASP A 195 10.10 19.92 5.21
N ILE A 196 10.84 18.91 5.68
CA ILE A 196 11.12 17.68 4.90
C ILE A 196 10.45 16.45 5.49
N ILE A 197 10.04 16.44 6.75
CA ILE A 197 9.55 15.22 7.42
C ILE A 197 8.29 14.67 6.76
N LYS A 198 7.32 15.52 6.39
CA LYS A 198 6.13 15.09 5.64
C LYS A 198 6.56 14.45 4.33
N ARG A 199 7.42 15.10 3.55
CA ARG A 199 7.95 14.56 2.29
C ARG A 199 8.58 13.18 2.50
N ILE A 200 9.42 13.01 3.52
CA ILE A 200 10.04 11.72 3.85
C ILE A 200 8.97 10.66 4.15
N ILE A 201 7.95 10.96 4.94
CA ILE A 201 6.86 10.01 5.26
C ILE A 201 6.16 9.51 3.99
N PHE A 202 5.94 10.38 3.02
CA PHE A 202 5.36 10.02 1.73
C PHE A 202 6.35 9.24 0.85
N SER A 203 7.60 9.68 0.75
CA SER A 203 8.55 9.16 -0.23
C SER A 203 9.44 8.01 0.22
N ILE A 204 9.56 7.73 1.53
CA ILE A 204 10.54 6.75 2.05
C ILE A 204 10.35 5.33 1.49
N CYS A 205 9.13 4.99 1.05
CA CYS A 205 8.82 3.72 0.36
C CYS A 205 8.34 3.91 -1.09
N GLU A 206 8.37 5.12 -1.63
CA GLU A 206 7.87 5.49 -2.96
C GLU A 206 9.02 5.93 -3.88
N ASP A 207 8.77 5.95 -5.18
CA ASP A 207 9.75 6.39 -6.18
C ASP A 207 10.01 7.90 -5.98
N SER A 208 11.27 8.30 -5.77
CA SER A 208 11.63 9.72 -5.83
C SER A 208 11.39 10.21 -7.27
N SER A 209 10.48 11.17 -7.45
CA SER A 209 9.94 11.65 -8.73
C SER A 209 10.93 12.48 -9.57
N SER A 210 12.20 12.11 -9.56
CA SER A 210 13.17 12.58 -10.55
C SER A 210 12.79 11.93 -11.89
N LYS A 211 12.53 12.75 -12.91
CA LYS A 211 12.19 12.35 -14.30
C LYS A 211 13.34 11.64 -15.03
N SER A 212 14.28 11.04 -14.31
CA SER A 212 15.39 10.27 -14.85
C SER A 212 15.00 8.79 -14.97
N ALA A 213 15.49 8.14 -16.03
CA ALA A 213 15.23 6.73 -16.32
C ALA A 213 15.71 5.75 -15.22
N SER A 214 16.46 6.23 -14.21
CA SER A 214 16.88 5.45 -13.05
C SER A 214 16.09 5.84 -11.80
N LYS A 215 14.97 5.15 -11.57
CA LYS A 215 14.15 5.29 -10.36
C LYS A 215 14.94 4.80 -9.14
N HIS A 216 15.35 5.74 -8.29
CA HIS A 216 15.97 5.42 -7.00
C HIS A 216 14.92 5.59 -5.89
N TYR A 217 14.65 4.52 -5.16
CA TYR A 217 13.85 4.60 -3.94
C TYR A 217 14.64 5.34 -2.86
N GLU A 218 13.96 6.15 -2.05
CA GLU A 218 14.60 6.91 -0.96
C GLU A 218 15.17 5.98 0.12
N ASP A 219 14.51 4.84 0.38
CA ASP A 219 15.03 3.74 1.20
C ASP A 219 14.74 2.38 0.52
N PRO A 220 15.68 1.88 -0.32
CA PRO A 220 15.50 0.62 -1.02
C PRO A 220 15.35 -0.59 -0.07
N LYS A 221 15.99 -0.54 1.10
CA LYS A 221 15.93 -1.66 2.07
C LYS A 221 14.55 -1.72 2.75
N LEU A 222 14.02 -0.58 3.19
CA LEU A 222 12.66 -0.52 3.74
C LEU A 222 11.63 -0.92 2.67
N ARG A 223 11.80 -0.45 1.43
CA ARG A 223 10.93 -0.85 0.32
C ARG A 223 10.91 -2.36 0.11
N ALA A 224 12.09 -3.01 0.11
CA ALA A 224 12.20 -4.45 -0.02
C ALA A 224 11.52 -5.20 1.13
N ALA A 225 11.63 -4.70 2.38
CA ALA A 225 10.92 -5.25 3.53
C ALA A 225 9.38 -5.16 3.36
N ILE A 226 8.86 -4.02 2.90
CA ILE A 226 7.42 -3.86 2.63
C ILE A 226 6.95 -4.81 1.51
N ILE A 227 7.75 -5.02 0.47
CA ILE A 227 7.44 -6.00 -0.59
C ILE A 227 7.45 -7.43 -0.03
N ARG A 228 8.39 -7.76 0.86
CA ARG A 228 8.41 -9.07 1.56
C ARG A 228 7.13 -9.29 2.36
N SER A 229 6.72 -8.29 3.14
CA SER A 229 5.44 -8.32 3.88
C SER A 229 4.23 -8.49 2.94
N ALA A 230 4.22 -7.79 1.81
CA ALA A 230 3.20 -7.95 0.78
C ALA A 230 3.17 -9.36 0.17
N GLY A 231 4.31 -10.05 0.15
CA GLY A 231 4.43 -11.48 -0.18
C GLY A 231 3.60 -12.36 0.76
N TYR A 232 3.78 -12.19 2.07
CA TYR A 232 3.02 -12.94 3.09
C TYR A 232 1.53 -12.67 3.07
N GLN A 233 1.13 -11.45 2.71
CA GLN A 233 -0.27 -11.07 2.61
C GLN A 233 -0.90 -11.40 1.24
N GLY A 234 -0.16 -12.02 0.30
CA GLY A 234 -0.64 -12.33 -1.05
C GLY A 234 -0.96 -11.09 -1.91
N ARG A 235 -0.43 -9.92 -1.55
CA ARG A 235 -0.78 -8.62 -2.16
C ARG A 235 0.33 -8.03 -3.04
N LEU A 236 1.29 -8.84 -3.46
CA LEU A 236 2.39 -8.45 -4.35
C LEU A 236 1.93 -7.77 -5.64
N ALA A 237 0.76 -8.13 -6.16
CA ALA A 237 0.19 -7.53 -7.37
C ALA A 237 0.01 -6.00 -7.24
N SER A 238 -0.23 -5.49 -6.03
CA SER A 238 -0.38 -4.05 -5.74
C SER A 238 0.92 -3.27 -5.92
N PHE A 239 2.06 -3.98 -5.91
CA PHE A 239 3.40 -3.41 -6.06
C PHE A 239 3.96 -3.61 -7.47
N ARG A 240 3.26 -4.39 -8.32
CA ARG A 240 3.62 -4.61 -9.73
C ARG A 240 3.17 -3.44 -10.59
N LYS A 241 4.00 -3.03 -11.55
CA LYS A 241 3.66 -1.96 -12.50
C LYS A 241 2.67 -2.48 -13.55
N ALA A 242 1.87 -1.57 -14.11
CA ALA A 242 0.87 -1.88 -15.14
C ALA A 242 1.46 -2.50 -16.44
N GLY A 243 2.78 -2.51 -16.61
CA GLY A 243 3.49 -3.17 -17.74
C GLY A 243 3.99 -4.60 -17.48
N ASP A 244 4.01 -5.07 -16.22
CA ASP A 244 4.54 -6.41 -15.88
C ASP A 244 3.50 -7.55 -16.04
N ARG A 245 2.29 -7.23 -16.50
CA ARG A 245 1.19 -8.20 -16.64
C ARG A 245 1.46 -9.28 -17.70
N ASN A 246 2.41 -9.08 -18.60
CA ASN A 246 2.69 -10.00 -19.71
C ASN A 246 3.70 -11.11 -19.39
N ARG A 247 4.25 -11.21 -18.17
CA ARG A 247 5.32 -12.18 -17.86
C ARG A 247 4.90 -13.38 -17.02
N VAL A 248 3.61 -13.63 -16.86
CA VAL A 248 3.10 -14.84 -16.17
C VAL A 248 2.10 -15.57 -17.06
N THR A 249 2.60 -16.17 -18.13
CA THR A 249 2.02 -17.40 -18.69
C THR A 249 3.17 -18.37 -18.93
N LYS A 250 3.05 -19.56 -18.33
CA LYS A 250 4.03 -20.66 -18.23
C LYS A 250 4.95 -20.64 -17.01
N ILE A 251 4.36 -20.85 -15.83
CA ILE A 251 4.89 -21.90 -14.95
C ILE A 251 3.91 -23.07 -15.14
N LYS A 252 4.19 -23.92 -16.14
CA LYS A 252 3.56 -25.24 -16.20
C LYS A 252 4.40 -26.13 -15.29
N THR A 253 3.75 -26.66 -14.26
CA THR A 253 4.20 -27.80 -13.47
C THR A 253 4.65 -28.93 -14.40
N ASN A 254 5.89 -29.39 -14.18
CA ASN A 254 6.43 -30.61 -14.76
C ASN A 254 5.68 -31.79 -14.16
N THR A 255 4.80 -32.41 -14.94
CA THR A 255 4.46 -33.82 -14.81
C THR A 255 4.77 -34.49 -16.13
N ASN A 256 5.82 -35.31 -16.11
CA ASN A 256 6.20 -36.22 -17.17
C ASN A 256 5.06 -37.18 -17.47
N THR A 257 4.58 -37.18 -18.72
CA THR A 257 4.13 -38.41 -19.39
C THR A 257 4.42 -38.26 -20.88
N ASN A 258 5.33 -39.10 -21.37
CA ASN A 258 5.63 -39.29 -22.78
C ASN A 258 4.42 -39.88 -23.50
N THR A 259 3.91 -39.22 -24.54
CA THR A 259 3.34 -39.92 -25.70
C THR A 259 3.44 -39.04 -26.94
N ALA A 260 3.88 -39.66 -28.03
CA ALA A 260 4.23 -39.08 -29.32
C ALA A 260 3.07 -38.38 -30.05
N GLY A 261 3.41 -37.50 -31.01
CA GLY A 261 2.44 -37.09 -32.05
C GLY A 261 2.65 -35.71 -32.68
N ILE A 262 3.55 -35.64 -33.66
CA ILE A 262 3.35 -35.07 -35.00
C ILE A 262 2.57 -33.73 -35.11
N GLY A 263 3.33 -32.67 -35.48
CA GLY A 263 3.02 -31.80 -36.63
C GLY A 263 1.92 -30.74 -36.51
N ARG A 264 2.29 -29.46 -36.53
CA ARG A 264 2.25 -28.61 -37.74
C ARG A 264 2.41 -27.13 -37.42
N ILE A 265 3.34 -26.55 -38.16
CA ILE A 265 3.57 -25.13 -38.44
C ILE A 265 2.29 -24.45 -38.92
N THR A 266 1.97 -23.25 -38.42
CA THR A 266 1.33 -22.22 -39.24
C THR A 266 1.90 -20.84 -38.91
N GLN A 267 2.28 -20.17 -39.99
CA GLN A 267 3.01 -18.92 -40.06
C GLN A 267 2.10 -17.70 -39.85
N ARG A 268 2.73 -16.62 -39.40
CA ARG A 268 2.31 -15.23 -39.58
C ARG A 268 2.01 -14.91 -41.05
N ARG A 269 0.96 -14.11 -41.31
CA ARG A 269 1.04 -13.07 -42.35
C ARG A 269 0.10 -11.90 -42.08
N SER A 270 0.54 -10.76 -42.61
CA SER A 270 0.20 -9.37 -42.38
C SER A 270 -0.98 -8.85 -43.22
N LYS A 271 -1.51 -7.70 -42.78
CA LYS A 271 -2.47 -6.77 -43.41
C LYS A 271 -2.25 -6.52 -44.91
N LEU A 272 -3.36 -6.29 -45.64
CA LEU A 272 -3.63 -5.20 -46.61
C LEU A 272 -5.05 -5.38 -47.24
N ASP A 273 -5.82 -4.29 -47.36
CA ASP A 273 -7.04 -4.11 -48.20
C ASP A 273 -6.63 -3.50 -49.58
N PRO A 274 -7.47 -3.33 -50.66
CA PRO A 274 -8.96 -3.28 -50.77
C PRO A 274 -9.67 -3.93 -52.02
N VAL A 275 -10.99 -4.23 -51.91
CA VAL A 275 -12.24 -4.05 -52.78
C VAL A 275 -12.18 -4.17 -54.35
N PRO A 276 -13.23 -4.52 -55.20
CA PRO A 276 -14.70 -4.80 -55.04
C PRO A 276 -15.33 -6.04 -55.80
N SER A 277 -16.67 -6.18 -55.66
CA SER A 277 -17.72 -6.81 -56.52
C SER A 277 -18.33 -8.14 -56.03
N ALA A 278 -19.59 -8.13 -55.53
CA ALA A 278 -20.87 -8.40 -56.23
C ALA A 278 -21.15 -9.92 -56.29
N LEU A 279 -22.27 -10.55 -55.86
CA LEU A 279 -23.67 -10.25 -55.54
C LEU A 279 -24.16 -11.31 -54.53
N SER A 280 -25.13 -10.98 -53.66
CA SER A 280 -26.35 -11.78 -53.38
C SER A 280 -27.18 -11.16 -52.25
N ARG A 281 -28.43 -10.85 -52.59
CA ARG A 281 -29.64 -10.61 -51.76
C ARG A 281 -29.84 -11.77 -50.77
N GLU A 282 -30.54 -11.74 -49.63
CA GLU A 282 -31.62 -10.98 -48.99
C GLU A 282 -31.57 -11.44 -47.50
N SER A 283 -31.86 -10.66 -46.46
CA SER A 283 -33.22 -10.46 -45.94
C SER A 283 -33.13 -9.64 -44.66
N VAL A 284 -34.08 -8.73 -44.53
CA VAL A 284 -34.22 -7.72 -43.48
C VAL A 284 -34.88 -8.35 -42.26
N LEU A 285 -34.18 -8.41 -41.13
CA LEU A 285 -34.81 -8.50 -39.81
C LEU A 285 -34.12 -7.54 -38.83
N SER A 286 -34.97 -6.72 -38.23
CA SER A 286 -34.68 -5.54 -37.43
C SER A 286 -33.82 -5.81 -36.20
N ARG A 287 -32.88 -4.91 -35.91
CA ARG A 287 -32.07 -4.87 -34.68
C ARG A 287 -32.88 -4.58 -33.41
N SER A 288 -34.19 -4.33 -33.52
CA SER A 288 -35.09 -4.02 -32.39
C SER A 288 -35.43 -5.24 -31.51
N ASP A 289 -35.44 -6.45 -32.06
CA ASP A 289 -36.08 -7.60 -31.36
C ASP A 289 -35.11 -8.42 -30.50
N LYS A 290 -33.80 -8.25 -30.67
CA LYS A 290 -32.79 -8.85 -29.78
C LYS A 290 -32.62 -8.10 -28.45
N ARG A 291 -33.19 -6.90 -28.31
CA ARG A 291 -33.03 -6.06 -27.11
C ARG A 291 -34.13 -6.28 -26.06
N GLN A 292 -35.32 -6.78 -26.45
CA GLN A 292 -36.41 -7.05 -25.50
C GLN A 292 -36.31 -8.40 -24.78
N LYS A 293 -35.59 -9.39 -25.32
CA LYS A 293 -35.40 -10.70 -24.64
C LYS A 293 -34.31 -10.72 -23.54
N ARG A 294 -33.69 -9.58 -23.21
CA ARG A 294 -32.72 -9.46 -22.10
C ARG A 294 -33.26 -8.74 -20.86
N LEU A 295 -34.54 -8.41 -20.82
CA LEU A 295 -35.17 -7.66 -19.72
C LEU A 295 -35.83 -8.51 -18.63
N SER A 296 -35.70 -9.84 -18.67
CA SER A 296 -36.36 -10.74 -17.71
C SER A 296 -35.41 -11.69 -16.97
N GLN A 297 -34.17 -11.26 -16.71
CA GLN A 297 -33.25 -11.97 -15.80
C GLN A 297 -32.87 -11.03 -14.65
N PRO A 298 -33.18 -11.37 -13.38
CA PRO A 298 -32.76 -10.56 -12.25
C PRO A 298 -31.23 -10.56 -12.18
N SER A 299 -30.63 -9.37 -12.32
CA SER A 299 -29.19 -9.17 -12.19
C SER A 299 -28.80 -9.28 -10.71
N THR A 300 -28.58 -10.51 -10.26
CA THR A 300 -28.03 -10.77 -8.92
C THR A 300 -26.51 -10.75 -9.03
N TYR A 301 -25.93 -9.55 -9.08
CA TYR A 301 -24.49 -9.38 -8.89
C TYR A 301 -24.16 -9.52 -7.39
N GLY A 302 -24.07 -10.76 -6.91
CA GLY A 302 -23.46 -11.07 -5.64
C GLY A 302 -21.95 -10.93 -5.80
N GLY A 303 -21.35 -9.92 -5.18
CA GLY A 303 -19.92 -9.61 -5.30
C GLY A 303 -18.99 -10.78 -4.94
N VAL A 304 -17.69 -10.51 -4.94
CA VAL A 304 -16.59 -11.51 -4.83
C VAL A 304 -16.76 -12.53 -3.67
N ASN A 305 -17.47 -12.17 -2.60
CA ASN A 305 -17.78 -13.08 -1.49
C ASN A 305 -18.85 -14.15 -1.84
N ALA A 306 -19.84 -13.83 -2.66
CA ALA A 306 -20.84 -14.80 -3.14
C ALA A 306 -20.22 -15.82 -4.11
N TYR A 307 -19.29 -15.36 -4.95
CA TYR A 307 -18.50 -16.25 -5.82
C TYR A 307 -17.60 -17.21 -5.01
N ARG A 308 -17.01 -16.72 -3.90
CA ARG A 308 -16.19 -17.53 -2.99
C ARG A 308 -17.02 -18.58 -2.24
N ALA A 309 -18.22 -18.22 -1.80
CA ALA A 309 -19.16 -19.15 -1.18
C ALA A 309 -19.64 -20.24 -2.16
N GLN A 310 -19.87 -19.89 -3.44
CA GLN A 310 -20.25 -20.85 -4.49
C GLN A 310 -19.14 -21.85 -4.83
N GLN A 311 -17.87 -21.43 -4.76
CA GLN A 311 -16.74 -22.33 -4.96
C GLN A 311 -16.60 -23.32 -3.79
N GLN A 312 -16.74 -22.86 -2.54
CA GLN A 312 -16.69 -23.74 -1.37
C GLN A 312 -17.82 -24.78 -1.35
N GLN A 313 -19.02 -24.41 -1.81
CA GLN A 313 -20.12 -25.37 -1.95
C GLN A 313 -19.88 -26.41 -3.03
N ARG A 314 -19.21 -26.04 -4.13
CA ARG A 314 -18.86 -26.97 -5.22
C ARG A 314 -17.80 -28.00 -4.82
N ASP A 315 -16.84 -27.59 -4.00
CA ASP A 315 -15.78 -28.48 -3.51
C ASP A 315 -16.30 -29.46 -2.44
N ASN A 316 -17.26 -29.05 -1.60
CA ASN A 316 -17.91 -29.94 -0.63
C ASN A 316 -18.88 -30.95 -1.27
N SER A 317 -19.39 -30.70 -2.49
CA SER A 317 -20.29 -31.62 -3.20
C SER A 317 -19.57 -32.71 -4.01
N LYS A 318 -18.24 -32.81 -3.89
CA LYS A 318 -17.41 -33.84 -4.56
C LYS A 318 -16.75 -34.82 -3.60
N LEU A 319 -17.20 -34.87 -2.35
CA LEU A 319 -16.85 -35.87 -1.35
C LEU A 319 -17.97 -36.89 -1.22
#